data_AF-A6KTC1-F1
#
_entry.id   AF-A6KTC1-F1
#
_cell.length_a   1.000
_cell.length_b   1.000
_cell.length_c   1.000
_cell.angle_alpha   90.00
_cell.angle_beta   90.00
_cell.angle_gamma   90.00
#
_symmetry.space_group_name_H-M   'P 1'
#
loop_
_entity.id
_entity.type
_entity.pdbx_description
1 polymer ?
#
loop_
_entity_poly.entity_id
_entity_poly.type
_entity_poly.pdbx_seq_one_letter_code
_entity_poly.pdbx_strand_id
1 'polypeptide(L)'
;MDTVRIAVVGAGVIGLSTAACVSQLVPRCSVTVISDRFTPDTTSNVAAGMLIPPTYPDTPVPTLKRWFRETFQHLSEIARSAEAVDAGIHLVSGWQIFRSVPTEEVPFWADVVLGFREMTEAELKRFPQYEFGQAFTTLKCETSAYLPWLEKRLICL
;
A
#
# COMPACT_ATOMS: atom_id res chain seq x y z
N MET A 1 -14.14 13.02 31.95
CA MET A 1 -14.13 11.76 31.17
C MET A 1 -12.69 11.42 30.95
N ASP A 2 -12.28 10.23 31.38
CA ASP A 2 -10.87 9.85 31.49
C ASP A 2 -10.27 9.47 30.14
N THR A 3 -8.97 9.69 29.99
CA THR A 3 -8.21 9.34 28.78
C THR A 3 -8.18 7.83 28.58
N VAL A 4 -8.54 7.36 27.38
CA VAL A 4 -8.47 5.95 27.01
C VAL A 4 -7.02 5.59 26.68
N ARG A 5 -6.45 4.58 27.34
CA ARG A 5 -5.09 4.10 27.05
C ARG A 5 -5.16 2.90 26.12
N ILE A 6 -4.50 2.98 24.97
CA ILE A 6 -4.53 1.96 23.92
C ILE A 6 -3.11 1.49 23.65
N ALA A 7 -2.88 0.18 23.71
CA ALA A 7 -1.61 -0.41 23.30
C ALA A 7 -1.77 -1.05 21.91
N VAL A 8 -0.86 -0.74 21.00
CA VAL A 8 -0.72 -1.38 19.69
C VAL A 8 0.54 -2.22 19.70
N VAL A 9 0.43 -3.51 19.42
CA VAL A 9 1.58 -4.43 19.41
C VAL A 9 2.09 -4.58 17.98
N GLY A 10 3.35 -4.20 17.77
CA GLY A 10 4.07 -4.27 16.48
C GLY A 10 4.30 -2.91 15.83
N ALA A 11 5.54 -2.68 15.36
CA ALA A 11 5.97 -1.44 14.69
C ALA A 11 6.21 -1.61 13.17
N GLY A 12 5.59 -2.62 12.55
CA GLY A 12 5.52 -2.72 11.09
C GLY A 12 4.46 -1.77 10.49
N VAL A 13 4.30 -1.80 9.17
CA VAL A 13 3.39 -0.89 8.45
C VAL A 13 1.96 -0.96 8.96
N ILE A 14 1.46 -2.16 9.30
CA ILE A 14 0.10 -2.34 9.83
C ILE A 14 -0.02 -1.77 11.25
N GLY A 15 0.96 -2.01 12.12
CA GLY A 15 0.93 -1.52 13.50
C GLY A 15 0.99 0.01 13.58
N LEU A 16 1.93 0.62 12.86
CA LEU A 16 2.08 2.08 12.84
C LEU A 16 0.89 2.78 12.17
N SER A 17 0.38 2.27 11.04
CA SER A 17 -0.81 2.85 10.41
C SER A 17 -2.06 2.71 11.28
N THR A 18 -2.22 1.57 11.97
CA THR A 18 -3.31 1.38 12.94
C THR A 18 -3.21 2.37 14.09
N ALA A 19 -2.02 2.53 14.68
CA ALA A 19 -1.79 3.51 15.74
C ALA A 19 -2.14 4.93 15.28
N ALA A 20 -1.79 5.30 14.05
CA ALA A 20 -2.09 6.61 13.48
C ALA A 20 -3.60 6.81 13.28
N CYS A 21 -4.30 5.82 12.71
CA CYS A 21 -5.75 5.88 12.55
C CYS A 21 -6.47 5.96 13.91
N VAL A 22 -6.06 5.16 14.90
CA VAL A 22 -6.66 5.17 16.24
C VAL A 22 -6.46 6.52 16.92
N SER A 23 -5.24 7.07 16.85
CA SER A 23 -4.91 8.40 17.39
C SER A 23 -5.81 9.51 16.83
N GLN A 24 -6.14 9.44 15.54
CA GLN A 24 -6.99 10.43 14.87
C GLN A 24 -8.50 10.22 15.12
N LEU A 25 -8.93 8.95 15.22
CA LEU A 25 -10.35 8.60 15.25
C LEU A 25 -10.93 8.46 16.67
N VAL A 26 -10.10 8.16 17.67
CA VAL A 26 -10.56 7.93 19.04
C VAL A 26 -10.32 9.18 19.90
N PRO A 27 -11.37 9.90 20.31
CA PRO A 27 -11.21 11.11 21.11
C PRO A 27 -10.59 10.81 22.48
N ARG A 28 -9.66 11.67 22.91
CA ARG A 28 -8.99 11.58 24.23
C ARG A 28 -8.36 10.19 24.46
N CYS A 29 -7.63 9.68 23.47
CA CYS A 29 -6.83 8.48 23.65
C CYS A 29 -5.34 8.80 23.83
N SER A 30 -4.62 7.87 24.46
CA SER A 30 -3.17 7.81 24.50
C SER A 30 -2.75 6.46 23.91
N VAL A 31 -2.06 6.49 22.78
CA VAL A 31 -1.64 5.29 22.05
C VAL A 31 -0.19 4.99 22.37
N THR A 32 0.13 3.76 22.74
CA THR A 32 1.50 3.27 22.92
C THR A 32 1.76 2.14 21.96
N VAL A 33 2.78 2.28 21.11
CA VAL A 33 3.26 1.21 20.25
C VAL A 33 4.31 0.40 21.01
N ILE A 34 4.10 -0.90 21.13
CA ILE A 34 5.01 -1.83 21.82
C ILE A 34 5.49 -2.84 20.79
N SER A 35 6.81 -2.95 20.59
CA SER A 35 7.38 -3.86 19.61
C SER A 35 8.75 -4.35 20.08
N ASP A 36 9.12 -5.57 19.69
CA ASP A 36 10.48 -6.09 19.87
C ASP A 36 11.45 -5.53 18.82
N ARG A 37 10.92 -5.14 17.64
CA ARG A 37 11.66 -4.54 16.54
C ARG A 37 10.96 -3.29 16.00
N PHE A 38 11.75 -2.31 15.62
CA PHE A 38 11.33 -1.08 14.94
C PHE A 38 12.06 -0.97 13.61
N THR A 39 11.79 0.09 12.84
CA THR A 39 12.58 0.38 11.63
C THR A 39 14.06 0.52 11.99
N PRO A 40 15.01 -0.07 11.24
CA PRO A 40 14.85 -0.73 9.94
C PRO A 40 14.61 -2.25 9.98
N ASP A 41 14.37 -2.84 11.14
CA ASP A 41 14.43 -4.30 11.37
C ASP A 41 13.06 -5.00 11.37
N THR A 42 12.09 -4.48 10.60
CA THR A 42 10.76 -5.10 10.45
C THR A 42 10.62 -5.85 9.12
N THR A 43 9.69 -6.81 9.03
CA THR A 43 9.32 -7.43 7.74
C THR A 43 8.85 -6.38 6.72
N SER A 44 8.25 -5.28 7.19
CA SER A 44 7.84 -4.21 6.30
C SER A 44 9.03 -3.54 5.62
N ASN A 45 10.18 -3.38 6.29
CA ASN A 45 11.37 -2.75 5.72
C ASN A 45 11.99 -3.51 4.54
N VAL A 46 11.74 -4.82 4.43
CA VAL A 46 12.24 -5.65 3.33
C VAL A 46 11.22 -5.85 2.20
N ALA A 47 10.01 -5.30 2.34
CA ALA A 47 8.97 -5.41 1.31
C ALA A 47 9.33 -4.60 0.06
N ALA A 48 8.97 -5.12 -1.12
CA ALA A 48 9.19 -4.41 -2.39
C ALA A 48 8.41 -3.08 -2.49
N GLY A 49 7.30 -2.95 -1.77
CA GLY A 49 6.52 -1.71 -1.66
C GLY A 49 5.52 -1.45 -2.79
N MET A 50 5.43 -2.33 -3.79
CA MET A 50 4.47 -2.19 -4.89
C MET A 50 3.04 -2.39 -4.42
N LEU A 51 2.16 -1.44 -4.73
CA LEU A 51 0.75 -1.52 -4.37
C LEU A 51 -0.03 -2.29 -5.45
N ILE A 52 -0.03 -3.62 -5.33
CA ILE A 52 -0.78 -4.54 -6.20
C ILE A 52 -1.48 -5.54 -5.27
N PRO A 53 -2.82 -5.61 -5.23
CA PRO A 53 -3.51 -6.41 -4.24
C PRO A 53 -3.64 -7.86 -4.75
N PRO A 54 -3.20 -8.87 -3.97
CA PRO A 54 -3.51 -10.25 -4.29
C PRO A 54 -4.97 -10.58 -3.91
N THR A 55 -5.46 -11.71 -4.41
CA THR A 55 -6.70 -12.32 -3.93
C THR A 55 -6.42 -13.12 -2.65
N TYR A 56 -7.39 -13.12 -1.74
CA TYR A 56 -7.32 -13.91 -0.50
C TYR A 56 -8.55 -14.82 -0.44
N PRO A 57 -8.39 -16.16 -0.30
CA PRO A 57 -9.51 -17.10 -0.32
C PRO A 57 -10.60 -16.78 0.71
N ASP A 58 -10.21 -16.32 1.89
CA ASP A 58 -11.11 -16.09 3.02
C ASP A 58 -11.66 -14.66 3.09
N THR A 59 -11.35 -13.80 2.11
CA THR A 59 -11.82 -12.41 2.11
C THR A 59 -12.62 -12.10 0.85
N PRO A 60 -13.88 -11.64 0.96
CA PRO A 60 -14.69 -11.28 -0.19
C PRO A 60 -14.03 -10.21 -1.05
N VAL A 61 -14.07 -10.38 -2.37
CA VAL A 61 -13.54 -9.42 -3.36
C VAL A 61 -14.04 -7.98 -3.14
N PRO A 62 -15.33 -7.71 -2.83
CA PRO A 62 -15.77 -6.35 -2.53
C PRO A 62 -15.04 -5.70 -1.35
N THR A 63 -14.70 -6.50 -0.33
CA THR A 63 -13.96 -6.03 0.85
C THR A 63 -12.50 -5.74 0.49
N LEU A 64 -11.84 -6.64 -0.25
CA LEU A 64 -10.47 -6.42 -0.76
C LEU A 64 -10.38 -5.17 -1.63
N LYS A 65 -11.34 -5.00 -2.54
CA LYS A 65 -11.43 -3.83 -3.43
C LYS A 65 -11.60 -2.54 -2.64
N ARG A 66 -12.42 -2.54 -1.58
CA ARG A 66 -12.61 -1.38 -0.70
C ARG A 66 -11.31 -1.01 0.00
N TRP A 67 -10.66 -1.95 0.68
CA TRP A 67 -9.38 -1.70 1.38
C TRP A 67 -8.30 -1.20 0.42
N PHE A 68 -8.21 -1.80 -0.77
CA PHE A 68 -7.28 -1.36 -1.80
C PHE A 68 -7.58 0.07 -2.24
N ARG A 69 -8.84 0.41 -2.52
CA ARG A 69 -9.26 1.76 -2.93
C ARG A 69 -8.95 2.82 -1.87
N GLU A 70 -9.30 2.55 -0.62
CA GLU A 70 -9.03 3.47 0.50
C GLU A 70 -7.53 3.68 0.70
N THR A 71 -6.73 2.60 0.62
CA THR A 71 -5.26 2.68 0.71
C THR A 71 -4.68 3.45 -0.47
N PHE A 72 -5.15 3.18 -1.70
CA PHE A 72 -4.68 3.84 -2.92
C PHE A 72 -4.97 5.34 -2.86
N GLN A 73 -6.15 5.74 -2.39
CA GLN A 73 -6.54 7.15 -2.24
C GLN A 73 -5.65 7.87 -1.22
N HIS A 74 -5.49 7.29 -0.02
CA HIS A 74 -4.62 7.84 1.03
C HIS A 74 -3.17 8.04 0.54
N LEU A 75 -2.59 7.02 -0.08
CA LEU A 75 -1.23 7.10 -0.59
C LEU A 75 -1.13 8.06 -1.80
N SER A 76 -2.17 8.17 -2.63
CA SER A 76 -2.23 9.16 -3.73
C SER A 76 -2.28 10.60 -3.23
N GLU A 77 -2.90 10.85 -2.07
CA GLU A 77 -2.89 12.17 -1.44
C GLU A 77 -1.49 12.52 -0.93
N ILE A 78 -0.81 11.58 -0.28
CA ILE A 78 0.58 11.75 0.16
C ILE A 78 1.50 11.99 -1.04
N ALA A 79 1.36 11.19 -2.12
CA ALA A 79 2.16 11.31 -3.34
C ALA A 79 2.02 12.68 -4.03
N ARG A 80 0.90 13.38 -3.83
CA ARG A 80 0.64 14.72 -4.38
C ARG A 80 1.02 15.85 -3.42
N SER A 81 1.45 15.53 -2.21
CA SER A 81 1.82 16.49 -1.18
C SER A 81 3.31 16.84 -1.22
N ALA A 82 3.70 17.90 -0.50
CA ALA A 82 5.11 18.24 -0.31
C ALA A 82 5.89 17.17 0.49
N GLU A 83 5.19 16.30 1.23
CA GLU A 83 5.78 15.23 2.05
C GLU A 83 6.03 13.94 1.26
N ALA A 84 5.71 13.88 -0.03
CA ALA A 84 5.79 12.65 -0.83
C ALA A 84 7.18 11.98 -0.78
N VAL A 85 8.25 12.79 -0.85
CA VAL A 85 9.64 12.30 -0.80
C VAL A 85 9.98 11.79 0.59
N ASP A 86 9.64 12.53 1.64
CA ASP A 86 9.91 12.15 3.03
C ASP A 86 9.13 10.89 3.45
N ALA A 87 7.91 10.74 2.93
CA ALA A 87 7.07 9.55 3.14
C ALA A 87 7.46 8.37 2.23
N GLY A 88 8.32 8.58 1.22
CA GLY A 88 8.72 7.55 0.27
C GLY A 88 7.58 7.01 -0.60
N ILE A 89 6.62 7.86 -0.97
CA ILE A 89 5.46 7.47 -1.77
C ILE A 89 5.60 8.01 -3.20
N HIS A 90 5.58 7.12 -4.18
CA HIS A 90 5.83 7.46 -5.58
C HIS A 90 4.83 6.77 -6.52
N LEU A 91 4.41 7.47 -7.58
CA LEU A 91 3.72 6.83 -8.70
C LEU A 91 4.73 6.07 -9.57
N VAL A 92 4.36 4.86 -9.97
CA VAL A 92 5.19 3.97 -10.79
C VAL A 92 4.34 3.36 -11.90
N SER A 93 4.78 3.54 -13.14
CA SER A 93 4.17 2.92 -14.32
C SER A 93 4.92 1.66 -14.71
N GLY A 94 4.20 0.62 -15.13
CA GLY A 94 4.84 -0.62 -15.54
C GLY A 94 3.89 -1.59 -16.21
N TRP A 95 4.40 -2.81 -16.40
CA TRP A 95 3.66 -3.92 -16.98
C TRP A 95 3.60 -5.10 -16.03
N GLN A 96 2.45 -5.76 -15.98
CA GLN A 96 2.31 -7.11 -15.43
C GLN A 96 2.16 -8.09 -16.61
N ILE A 97 3.12 -9.00 -16.76
CA ILE A 97 3.22 -9.92 -17.91
C ILE A 97 2.91 -11.36 -17.51
N PHE A 98 2.23 -12.09 -18.39
CA PHE A 98 1.73 -13.44 -18.15
C PHE A 98 2.18 -14.40 -19.25
N ARG A 99 2.60 -15.61 -18.87
CA ARG A 99 3.06 -16.63 -19.83
C ARG A 99 1.94 -17.12 -20.74
N SER A 100 0.71 -17.08 -20.24
CA SER A 100 -0.52 -17.41 -20.96
C SER A 100 -1.60 -16.40 -20.58
N VAL A 101 -2.65 -16.27 -21.39
CA VAL A 101 -3.81 -15.43 -21.07
C VAL A 101 -4.44 -15.90 -19.74
N PRO A 102 -4.57 -15.01 -18.73
CA PRO A 102 -5.19 -15.37 -17.45
C PRO A 102 -6.70 -15.58 -17.60
N THR A 103 -7.30 -16.38 -16.71
CA THR A 103 -8.76 -16.61 -16.72
C THR A 103 -9.57 -15.34 -16.47
N GLU A 104 -9.02 -14.42 -15.67
CA GLU A 104 -9.57 -13.08 -15.43
C GLU A 104 -8.60 -12.06 -16.04
N GLU A 105 -8.92 -11.58 -17.24
CA GLU A 105 -8.11 -10.60 -17.97
C GLU A 105 -8.19 -9.20 -17.36
N VAL A 106 -9.33 -8.86 -16.73
CA VAL A 106 -9.55 -7.60 -16.04
C VAL A 106 -9.67 -7.88 -14.54
N PRO A 107 -8.63 -7.65 -13.73
CA PRO A 107 -8.68 -7.93 -12.30
C PRO A 107 -9.63 -6.98 -11.57
N PHE A 108 -10.18 -7.43 -10.45
CA PHE A 108 -11.14 -6.67 -9.63
C PHE A 108 -10.71 -5.23 -9.23
N TRP A 109 -9.41 -4.93 -9.28
CA TRP A 109 -8.80 -3.66 -8.90
C TRP A 109 -8.44 -2.74 -10.09
N ALA A 110 -8.71 -3.17 -11.33
CA ALA A 110 -8.34 -2.44 -12.55
C ALA A 110 -8.88 -0.99 -12.60
N ASP A 111 -10.08 -0.74 -12.06
CA ASP A 111 -10.72 0.57 -12.01
C ASP A 111 -10.25 1.47 -10.85
N VAL A 112 -9.35 0.96 -10.00
CA VAL A 112 -8.77 1.73 -8.89
C VAL A 112 -7.41 2.30 -9.28
N VAL A 113 -6.60 1.55 -10.02
CA VAL A 113 -5.29 2.00 -10.51
C VAL A 113 -5.43 2.97 -11.69
N LEU A 114 -4.35 3.66 -12.04
CA LEU A 114 -4.38 4.69 -13.07
C LEU A 114 -4.06 4.10 -14.45
N GLY A 115 -4.97 4.28 -15.40
CA GLY A 115 -4.74 3.96 -16.81
C GLY A 115 -4.56 2.47 -17.08
N PHE A 116 -5.29 1.60 -16.38
CA PHE A 116 -5.29 0.16 -16.66
C PHE A 116 -5.74 -0.11 -18.10
N ARG A 117 -4.97 -0.95 -18.78
CA ARG A 117 -5.28 -1.47 -20.12
C ARG A 117 -4.47 -2.73 -20.38
N GLU A 118 -4.84 -3.45 -21.42
CA GLU A 118 -3.96 -4.46 -22.01
C GLU A 118 -2.73 -3.83 -22.69
N MET A 119 -1.65 -4.59 -22.75
CA MET A 119 -0.47 -4.23 -23.53
C MET A 119 -0.78 -4.32 -25.02
N THR A 120 -0.27 -3.35 -25.76
CA THR A 120 -0.28 -3.41 -27.23
C THR A 120 0.67 -4.51 -27.72
N GLU A 121 0.45 -4.99 -28.95
CA GLU A 121 1.36 -5.96 -29.59
C GLU A 121 2.82 -5.47 -29.61
N ALA A 122 3.03 -4.16 -29.84
CA ALA A 122 4.36 -3.55 -29.84
C ALA A 122 5.03 -3.58 -28.45
N GLU A 123 4.27 -3.39 -27.38
CA GLU A 123 4.79 -3.50 -26.01
C GLU A 123 5.09 -4.97 -25.66
N LEU A 124 4.22 -5.91 -26.05
CA LEU A 124 4.38 -7.33 -25.74
C LEU A 124 5.56 -7.96 -26.48
N LYS A 125 5.90 -7.49 -27.70
CA LYS A 125 7.09 -7.92 -28.46
C LYS A 125 8.41 -7.77 -27.70
N ARG A 126 8.45 -6.95 -26.64
CA ARG A 126 9.61 -6.80 -25.75
C ARG A 126 9.83 -7.99 -24.82
N PHE A 127 8.81 -8.85 -24.67
CA PHE A 127 8.77 -9.98 -23.76
C PHE A 127 8.41 -11.26 -24.53
N PRO A 128 9.32 -11.80 -25.38
CA PRO A 128 8.99 -12.84 -26.36
C PRO A 128 8.56 -14.19 -25.78
N GLN A 129 8.66 -14.40 -24.46
CA GLN A 129 8.23 -15.61 -23.75
C GLN A 129 6.85 -15.46 -23.08
N TYR A 130 6.16 -14.35 -23.32
CA TYR A 130 4.92 -13.98 -22.67
C TYR A 130 3.83 -13.72 -23.72
N GLU A 131 2.63 -14.23 -23.47
CA GLU A 131 1.51 -14.18 -24.41
C GLU A 131 0.52 -13.06 -24.10
N PHE A 132 0.52 -12.54 -22.87
CA PHE A 132 -0.42 -11.51 -22.43
C PHE A 132 0.27 -10.54 -21.47
N GLY A 133 -0.24 -9.32 -21.40
CA GLY A 133 0.23 -8.37 -20.41
C GLY A 133 -0.72 -7.20 -20.22
N GLN A 134 -0.63 -6.58 -19.05
CA GLN A 134 -1.42 -5.44 -18.62
C GLN A 134 -0.47 -4.28 -18.34
N ALA A 135 -0.87 -3.07 -18.73
CA ALA A 135 -0.15 -1.83 -18.45
C ALA A 135 -0.99 -0.95 -17.51
N PHE A 136 -0.38 -0.41 -16.47
CA PHE A 136 -1.03 0.51 -15.55
C PHE A 136 0.01 1.32 -14.76
N THR A 137 -0.46 2.38 -14.11
CA THR A 137 0.29 3.14 -13.12
C THR A 137 -0.30 2.89 -11.73
N THR A 138 0.56 2.49 -10.79
CA THR A 138 0.21 2.27 -9.38
C THR A 138 1.15 3.08 -8.48
N LEU A 139 1.08 2.86 -7.17
CA LEU A 139 1.95 3.47 -6.18
C LEU A 139 3.00 2.47 -5.69
N LYS A 140 4.19 3.00 -5.38
CA LYS A 140 5.20 2.34 -4.57
C LYS A 140 5.30 3.05 -3.24
N CYS A 141 5.26 2.28 -2.16
CA CYS A 141 5.49 2.72 -0.80
C CYS A 141 6.84 2.19 -0.32
N GLU A 142 7.84 3.06 -0.25
CA GLU A 142 9.15 2.75 0.32
C GLU A 142 9.02 2.71 1.85
N THR A 143 8.75 1.53 2.39
CA THR A 143 8.55 1.35 3.84
C THR A 143 9.75 1.76 4.69
N SER A 144 10.96 1.73 4.13
CA SER A 144 12.17 2.26 4.78
C SER A 144 12.09 3.76 5.07
N ALA A 145 11.33 4.52 4.28
CA ALA A 145 11.02 5.95 4.51
C ALA A 145 9.65 6.14 5.18
N TYR A 146 8.65 5.37 4.77
CA TYR A 146 7.27 5.51 5.25
C TYR A 146 7.11 5.20 6.73
N LEU A 147 7.82 4.21 7.27
CA LEU A 147 7.73 3.86 8.69
C LEU A 147 8.28 4.99 9.60
N PRO A 148 9.51 5.51 9.39
CA PRO A 148 9.98 6.69 10.11
C PRO A 148 9.04 7.91 9.99
N TRP A 149 8.43 8.10 8.82
CA TRP A 149 7.48 9.18 8.59
C TRP A 149 6.20 9.02 9.44
N LEU A 150 5.66 7.80 9.55
CA LEU A 150 4.54 7.50 10.44
C LEU A 150 4.91 7.67 11.92
N GLU A 151 6.09 7.22 12.34
CA GLU A 151 6.57 7.37 13.72
C GLU A 151 6.65 8.84 14.13
N LYS A 152 7.22 9.71 13.29
CA LYS A 152 7.27 11.15 13.55
C LYS A 152 5.88 11.75 13.76
N ARG A 153 4.90 11.33 12.97
CA ARG A 153 3.51 11.79 13.10
C ARG A 153 2.86 11.30 14.39
N LEU A 154 3.19 10.11 14.88
CA LEU A 154 2.69 9.59 16.16
C LEU A 154 3.29 10.30 17.37
N ILE A 155 4.53 10.79 17.28
CA ILE A 155 5.20 11.52 18.37
C ILE A 155 4.72 12.98 18.46
N CYS A 156 4.33 13.57 17.33
CA CYS A 156 3.87 14.96 17.26
C CYS A 156 2.36 15.15 17.53
N LEU A 157 1.61 14.07 17.79
CA LEU A 157 0.17 14.08 18.11
C LEU A 157 -0.04 13.96 19.63
#